data_AF-I1I2L2-F1
#
_entry.id   AF-I1I2L2-F1
#
_cell.length_a   1.000
_cell.length_b   1.000
_cell.length_c   1.000
_cell.angle_alpha   90.00
_cell.angle_beta   90.00
_cell.angle_gamma   90.00
#
_symmetry.space_group_name_H-M   'P 1'
#
loop_
_entity.id
_entity.type
_entity.pdbx_description
1 polymer ?
#
loop_
_entity_poly.entity_id
_entity_poly.type
_entity_poly.pdbx_seq_one_letter_code
_entity_poly.pdbx_strand_id
1 'polypeptide(L)'
;MEVVFDGGGVVEADNWRSQIMIGNRLFYVSKFFWALVRILSQYDQHQHETLIDLPEVAARLEQRIFVIAANLVDYNDKASKRLTYLETIVPHDRVKLRTSLFQLALPEKMEQKQPSRPQMIESSAEMLLRQSSSDEQNKINPARRNLPEVSSCVPSGKQMKSCCDDRISFLHESILHHIMSFMPARDVVRTSVLSPRWRPLWTSAPCLDINIDHFNMDRVKFNEFAESLFLCRGIDTLDILRLHSFAISAANFWIDHAINRKAKSIEFTEYKIWEPFYLNPGIIKFHSSYLRSLKLTNVILVTCIFHRLNHACPSLENLQLADSTLELPEISSRSLKTLEIIDCSVVKHLLIRTHKLVSLRFEGSRCRCTSKSILLTPSAVTLCDLSNAESIELSASVRQVAFDGVSTGRSMFINLRSLSLGEWCLSNNLSPILCFLRHSPLLEKLNLKLKLDCEKDEQTIQTARGISFAAEHLEKVTIYCTEGDARVPVLVNILRINARSLDRIDVKTY
;
A
#
# COMPACT_ATOMS: atom_id res chain seq x y z
N MET A 1 23.55 -19.88 -13.43
CA MET A 1 23.86 -21.03 -12.56
C MET A 1 22.55 -21.55 -12.02
N GLU A 2 22.20 -22.77 -12.39
CA GLU A 2 20.96 -23.46 -12.00
C GLU A 2 20.90 -23.63 -10.48
N VAL A 3 19.75 -23.31 -9.89
CA VAL A 3 19.47 -23.59 -8.48
C VAL A 3 18.78 -24.96 -8.42
N VAL A 4 19.53 -25.96 -8.00
CA VAL A 4 19.02 -27.30 -7.67
C VAL A 4 18.40 -27.24 -6.28
N PHE A 5 17.13 -27.61 -6.16
CA PHE A 5 16.50 -27.92 -4.88
C PHE A 5 16.69 -29.41 -4.61
N ASP A 6 17.54 -29.75 -3.65
CA ASP A 6 17.66 -31.11 -3.14
C ASP A 6 16.58 -31.34 -2.07
N GLY A 7 15.56 -32.11 -2.45
CA GLY A 7 14.58 -32.72 -1.57
C GLY A 7 14.53 -34.20 -1.92
N GLY A 8 15.15 -35.03 -1.09
CA GLY A 8 15.27 -36.45 -1.33
C GLY A 8 13.92 -37.14 -1.57
N GLY A 9 13.79 -37.74 -2.75
CA GLY A 9 13.20 -39.06 -2.93
C GLY A 9 11.69 -39.19 -3.09
N VAL A 10 11.10 -38.57 -4.12
CA VAL A 10 10.07 -39.21 -4.98
C VAL A 10 10.26 -38.70 -6.41
N VAL A 11 10.28 -39.61 -7.38
CA VAL A 11 10.42 -39.33 -8.82
C VAL A 11 9.21 -38.49 -9.30
N GLU A 12 9.39 -37.20 -9.58
CA GLU A 12 8.35 -36.36 -10.20
C GLU A 12 8.65 -36.10 -11.68
N ALA A 13 8.02 -36.90 -12.54
CA ALA A 13 8.03 -36.76 -14.00
C ALA A 13 7.08 -35.66 -14.54
N ASP A 14 6.62 -34.72 -13.70
CA ASP A 14 5.46 -33.86 -14.03
C ASP A 14 5.62 -32.37 -13.67
N ASN A 15 6.85 -31.85 -13.73
CA ASN A 15 7.06 -30.41 -13.55
C ASN A 15 6.65 -29.63 -14.83
N TRP A 16 5.39 -29.19 -14.91
CA TRP A 16 4.84 -28.40 -16.01
C TRP A 16 5.69 -27.17 -16.39
N ARG A 17 6.47 -26.65 -15.43
CA ARG A 17 7.40 -25.52 -15.65
C ARG A 17 8.53 -25.85 -16.62
N SER A 18 8.94 -27.11 -16.67
CA SER A 18 9.94 -27.61 -17.63
C SER A 18 9.32 -27.98 -18.98
N GLN A 19 8.00 -28.14 -19.03
CA GLN A 19 7.26 -28.57 -20.22
C GLN A 19 6.61 -27.41 -20.98
N ILE A 20 6.48 -26.23 -20.37
CA ILE A 20 5.91 -25.06 -21.06
C ILE A 20 6.85 -24.59 -22.19
N MET A 21 6.31 -24.48 -23.39
CA MET A 21 7.06 -23.95 -24.53
C MET A 21 7.40 -22.48 -24.30
N ILE A 22 8.68 -22.10 -24.51
CA ILE A 22 9.14 -20.71 -24.42
C ILE A 22 8.29 -19.77 -25.29
N GLY A 23 7.81 -20.25 -26.44
CA GLY A 23 6.89 -19.51 -27.33
C GLY A 23 5.58 -19.10 -26.65
N ASN A 24 5.03 -19.93 -25.75
CA ASN A 24 3.80 -19.60 -25.02
C ASN A 24 4.06 -18.49 -23.98
N ARG A 25 5.23 -18.49 -23.36
CA ARG A 25 5.65 -17.44 -22.43
C ARG A 25 5.83 -16.11 -23.16
N LEU A 26 6.59 -16.12 -24.27
CA LEU A 26 6.81 -14.95 -25.11
C LEU A 26 5.51 -14.40 -25.72
N PHE A 27 4.53 -15.26 -26.02
CA PHE A 27 3.21 -14.84 -26.47
C PHE A 27 2.53 -13.90 -25.46
N TYR A 28 2.48 -14.29 -24.17
CA TYR A 28 1.87 -13.45 -23.14
C TYR A 28 2.70 -12.20 -22.85
N VAL A 29 4.04 -12.28 -22.85
CA VAL A 29 4.91 -11.09 -22.74
C VAL A 29 4.57 -10.07 -23.83
N SER A 30 4.45 -10.51 -25.08
CA SER A 30 4.09 -9.62 -26.20
C SER A 30 2.69 -9.03 -26.03
N LYS A 31 1.70 -9.83 -25.62
CA LYS A 31 0.34 -9.35 -25.37
C LYS A 31 0.28 -8.32 -24.25
N PHE A 32 0.96 -8.57 -23.13
CA PHE A 32 1.04 -7.61 -22.03
C PHE A 32 1.74 -6.31 -22.46
N PHE A 33 2.84 -6.41 -23.20
CA PHE A 33 3.53 -5.23 -23.71
C PHE A 33 2.60 -4.33 -24.53
N TRP A 34 1.88 -4.89 -25.51
CA TRP A 34 0.97 -4.11 -26.34
C TRP A 34 -0.23 -3.55 -25.57
N ALA A 35 -0.77 -4.29 -24.60
CA ALA A 35 -1.82 -3.78 -23.73
C ALA A 35 -1.32 -2.59 -22.90
N LEU A 36 -0.12 -2.67 -22.33
CA LEU A 36 0.50 -1.59 -21.56
C LEU A 36 0.81 -0.37 -22.41
N VAL A 37 1.39 -0.56 -23.60
CA VAL A 37 1.60 0.52 -24.57
C VAL A 37 0.26 1.20 -24.85
N ARG A 38 -0.81 0.46 -25.14
CA ARG A 38 -2.12 1.05 -25.42
C ARG A 38 -2.69 1.87 -24.25
N ILE A 39 -2.52 1.39 -23.02
CA ILE A 39 -2.96 2.11 -21.81
C ILE A 39 -2.17 3.41 -21.69
N LEU A 40 -0.84 3.34 -21.74
CA LEU A 40 0.05 4.46 -21.40
C LEU A 40 0.21 5.49 -22.53
N SER A 41 0.16 5.06 -23.79
CA SER A 41 0.22 5.95 -24.96
C SER A 41 -0.97 6.91 -25.02
N GLN A 42 -2.07 6.62 -24.33
CA GLN A 42 -3.24 7.50 -24.24
C GLN A 42 -3.06 8.63 -23.21
N TYR A 43 -2.03 8.55 -22.36
CA TYR A 43 -1.80 9.50 -21.26
C TYR A 43 -0.73 10.56 -21.54
N ASP A 44 0.16 10.37 -22.51
CA ASP A 44 1.30 11.28 -22.67
C ASP A 44 1.72 11.49 -24.14
N GLN A 45 1.68 12.75 -24.61
CA GLN A 45 2.24 13.17 -25.90
C GLN A 45 3.71 13.62 -25.78
N HIS A 46 4.29 13.71 -24.57
CA HIS A 46 5.56 14.41 -24.35
C HIS A 46 6.61 13.74 -23.44
N GLN A 47 6.45 12.51 -22.95
CA GLN A 47 7.56 11.78 -22.31
C GLN A 47 7.75 10.35 -22.84
N HIS A 48 8.75 10.16 -23.70
CA HIS A 48 9.11 8.88 -24.30
C HIS A 48 9.93 7.95 -23.39
N GLU A 49 10.46 8.43 -22.26
CA GLU A 49 11.39 7.66 -21.40
C GLU A 49 10.69 6.57 -20.56
N THR A 50 9.44 6.78 -20.15
CA THR A 50 8.64 5.80 -19.37
C THR A 50 8.17 4.59 -20.18
N LEU A 51 8.31 4.61 -21.51
CA LEU A 51 7.92 3.53 -22.42
C LEU A 51 9.05 2.53 -22.70
N ILE A 52 10.31 2.89 -22.42
CA ILE A 52 11.50 2.12 -22.84
C ILE A 52 11.60 0.78 -22.10
N ASP A 53 11.19 0.74 -20.83
CA ASP A 53 11.24 -0.44 -19.95
C ASP A 53 9.92 -1.23 -19.93
N LEU A 54 8.92 -0.87 -20.73
CA LEU A 54 7.68 -1.65 -20.88
C LEU A 54 7.91 -3.12 -21.31
N PRO A 55 8.89 -3.44 -22.17
CA PRO A 55 9.20 -4.84 -22.47
C PRO A 55 9.63 -5.61 -21.21
N GLU A 56 10.41 -4.97 -20.34
CA GLU A 56 10.83 -5.57 -19.07
C GLU A 56 9.65 -5.73 -18.12
N VAL A 57 8.76 -4.74 -18.05
CA VAL A 57 7.53 -4.83 -17.24
C VAL A 57 6.66 -6.00 -17.71
N ALA A 58 6.47 -6.13 -19.02
CA ALA A 58 5.70 -7.21 -19.62
C ALA A 58 6.33 -8.59 -19.37
N ALA A 59 7.67 -8.68 -19.46
CA ALA A 59 8.41 -9.89 -19.12
C ALA A 59 8.26 -10.24 -17.63
N ARG A 60 8.31 -9.26 -16.74
CA ARG A 60 8.09 -9.47 -15.30
C ARG A 60 6.67 -9.92 -14.98
N LEU A 61 5.66 -9.30 -15.60
CA LEU A 61 4.26 -9.69 -15.47
C LEU A 61 4.09 -11.19 -15.77
N GLU A 62 4.59 -11.64 -16.92
CA GLU A 62 4.52 -13.05 -17.30
C GLU A 62 5.36 -13.93 -16.36
N GLN A 63 6.61 -13.56 -16.08
CA GLN A 63 7.50 -14.34 -15.21
C GLN A 63 6.88 -14.54 -13.83
N ARG A 64 6.14 -13.56 -13.33
CA ARG A 64 5.46 -13.65 -12.04
C ARG A 64 4.25 -14.56 -12.11
N ILE A 65 3.42 -14.46 -13.14
CA ILE A 65 2.32 -15.40 -13.38
C ILE A 65 2.85 -16.84 -13.45
N PHE A 66 3.98 -17.03 -14.14
CA PHE A 66 4.68 -18.31 -14.22
C PHE A 66 5.16 -18.83 -12.84
N VAL A 67 5.67 -17.96 -11.97
CA VAL A 67 6.10 -18.33 -10.62
C VAL A 67 4.92 -18.72 -9.73
N ILE A 68 3.84 -17.95 -9.73
CA ILE A 68 2.69 -18.14 -8.81
C ILE A 68 1.69 -19.20 -9.27
N ALA A 69 1.73 -19.60 -10.54
CA ALA A 69 0.80 -20.59 -11.06
C ALA A 69 1.06 -21.97 -10.46
N ALA A 70 0.01 -22.68 -10.08
CA ALA A 70 0.11 -24.04 -9.57
C ALA A 70 0.43 -25.05 -10.68
N ASN A 71 -0.20 -24.88 -11.85
CA ASN A 71 -0.10 -25.76 -13.02
C ASN A 71 -0.30 -24.96 -14.32
N LEU A 72 -0.14 -25.61 -15.49
CA LEU A 72 -0.26 -24.97 -16.79
C LEU A 72 -1.65 -24.35 -17.05
N VAL A 73 -2.72 -24.95 -16.53
CA VAL A 73 -4.09 -24.42 -16.66
C VAL A 73 -4.24 -23.13 -15.86
N ASP A 74 -3.78 -23.13 -14.60
CA ASP A 74 -3.76 -21.97 -13.72
C ASP A 74 -2.89 -20.84 -14.29
N TYR A 75 -1.75 -21.17 -14.91
CA TYR A 75 -0.91 -20.20 -15.62
C TYR A 75 -1.67 -19.48 -16.75
N ASN A 76 -2.32 -20.25 -17.64
CA ASN A 76 -3.06 -19.67 -18.77
C ASN A 76 -4.26 -18.85 -18.31
N ASP A 77 -4.99 -19.31 -17.29
CA ASP A 77 -6.12 -18.59 -16.71
C ASP A 77 -5.68 -17.27 -16.07
N LYS A 78 -4.65 -17.29 -15.21
CA LYS A 78 -4.08 -16.07 -14.60
C LYS A 78 -3.57 -15.09 -15.67
N ALA A 79 -2.88 -15.59 -16.69
CA ALA A 79 -2.36 -14.76 -17.78
C ALA A 79 -3.48 -14.12 -18.62
N SER A 80 -4.51 -14.90 -18.96
CA SER A 80 -5.67 -14.41 -19.73
C SER A 80 -6.49 -13.39 -18.94
N LYS A 81 -6.80 -13.67 -17.67
CA LYS A 81 -7.48 -12.72 -16.77
C LYS A 81 -6.69 -11.42 -16.63
N ARG A 82 -5.36 -11.51 -16.56
CA ARG A 82 -4.49 -10.33 -16.48
C ARG A 82 -4.55 -9.51 -17.77
N LEU A 83 -4.54 -10.16 -18.93
CA LEU A 83 -4.65 -9.49 -20.22
C LEU A 83 -6.00 -8.77 -20.33
N THR A 84 -7.10 -9.45 -19.99
CA THR A 84 -8.44 -8.85 -19.95
C THR A 84 -8.52 -7.69 -18.98
N TYR A 85 -7.91 -7.78 -17.79
CA TYR A 85 -7.85 -6.65 -16.86
C TYR A 85 -7.17 -5.44 -17.50
N LEU A 86 -5.98 -5.60 -18.08
CA LEU A 86 -5.26 -4.52 -18.75
C LEU A 86 -6.08 -3.91 -19.90
N GLU A 87 -6.75 -4.75 -20.70
CA GLU A 87 -7.59 -4.30 -21.82
C GLU A 87 -8.89 -3.62 -21.37
N THR A 88 -9.40 -3.93 -20.17
CA THR A 88 -10.65 -3.39 -19.61
C THR A 88 -10.46 -2.18 -18.70
N ILE A 89 -9.22 -1.70 -18.53
CA ILE A 89 -8.96 -0.38 -17.94
C ILE A 89 -9.55 0.68 -18.90
N VAL A 90 -10.85 0.96 -18.74
CA VAL A 90 -11.56 2.02 -19.46
C VAL A 90 -11.03 3.37 -18.97
N PRO A 91 -10.80 4.36 -19.87
CA PRO A 91 -10.36 5.70 -19.51
C PRO A 91 -11.49 6.52 -18.84
N HIS A 92 -12.11 6.01 -17.77
CA HIS A 92 -13.14 6.66 -16.96
C HIS A 92 -12.71 6.90 -15.50
N ASP A 93 -11.51 6.46 -15.10
CA ASP A 93 -10.80 7.01 -13.92
C ASP A 93 -10.34 8.48 -14.13
N ARG A 94 -10.80 9.13 -15.20
CA ARG A 94 -10.54 10.52 -15.63
C ARG A 94 -10.73 11.56 -14.53
N VAL A 95 -11.59 11.33 -13.53
CA VAL A 95 -11.84 12.32 -12.45
C VAL A 95 -10.83 12.21 -11.32
N LYS A 96 -10.38 11.01 -10.94
CA LYS A 96 -9.29 10.87 -9.94
C LYS A 96 -7.93 11.20 -10.54
N LEU A 97 -7.69 10.81 -11.79
CA LEU A 97 -6.45 11.13 -12.50
C LEU A 97 -6.30 12.64 -12.75
N ARG A 98 -7.35 13.36 -13.18
CA ARG A 98 -7.27 14.83 -13.36
C ARG A 98 -7.10 15.60 -12.06
N THR A 99 -7.77 15.21 -10.98
CA THR A 99 -7.74 16.01 -9.75
C THR A 99 -6.37 15.96 -9.07
N SER A 100 -5.66 14.83 -9.17
CA SER A 100 -4.27 14.72 -8.69
C SER A 100 -3.24 15.33 -9.66
N LEU A 101 -3.50 15.32 -10.97
CA LEU A 101 -2.57 15.83 -11.99
C LEU A 101 -2.65 17.34 -12.24
N PHE A 102 -3.76 18.03 -11.87
CA PHE A 102 -3.97 19.45 -12.22
C PHE A 102 -3.96 20.44 -11.06
N GLN A 103 -3.67 20.02 -9.81
CA GLN A 103 -3.65 21.00 -8.71
C GLN A 103 -2.40 21.88 -8.64
N LEU A 104 -1.40 21.66 -9.49
CA LEU A 104 -0.22 22.51 -9.56
C LEU A 104 0.30 22.62 -11.00
N ALA A 105 -0.33 23.44 -11.84
CA ALA A 105 0.35 24.34 -12.78
C ALA A 105 -0.63 24.93 -13.81
N LEU A 106 -0.72 26.26 -13.88
CA LEU A 106 -0.28 27.12 -14.99
C LEU A 106 -0.75 28.58 -14.71
N PRO A 107 -0.26 29.63 -15.40
CA PRO A 107 0.63 29.66 -16.59
C PRO A 107 1.86 30.59 -16.38
N GLU A 108 2.86 30.85 -17.23
CA GLU A 108 3.09 30.86 -18.68
C GLU A 108 4.57 31.34 -18.85
N LYS A 109 5.44 30.90 -19.77
CA LYS A 109 5.51 31.21 -21.20
C LYS A 109 6.61 30.41 -21.89
N MET A 110 6.39 30.22 -23.18
CA MET A 110 7.20 29.56 -24.21
C MET A 110 8.53 30.26 -24.50
N GLU A 111 9.56 29.48 -24.85
CA GLU A 111 10.38 29.77 -26.03
C GLU A 111 11.07 28.50 -26.56
N GLN A 112 11.09 28.40 -27.88
CA GLN A 112 11.43 27.22 -28.68
C GLN A 112 12.93 27.15 -28.96
N LYS A 113 13.54 25.95 -28.89
CA LYS A 113 14.72 25.60 -29.73
C LYS A 113 14.90 24.09 -29.89
N GLN A 114 15.04 23.66 -31.15
CA GLN A 114 15.28 22.29 -31.59
C GLN A 114 16.75 21.84 -31.46
N PRO A 115 17.05 20.52 -31.53
CA PRO A 115 18.25 19.92 -30.97
C PRO A 115 19.37 19.68 -31.99
N SER A 116 20.62 19.61 -31.51
CA SER A 116 21.79 19.11 -32.25
C SER A 116 22.35 17.85 -31.58
N ARG A 117 22.78 16.88 -32.38
CA ARG A 117 23.24 15.51 -32.03
C ARG A 117 24.53 15.47 -31.15
N PRO A 118 24.82 14.32 -30.50
CA PRO A 118 25.70 14.20 -29.34
C PRO A 118 27.16 13.86 -29.68
N GLN A 119 28.07 14.25 -28.79
CA GLN A 119 29.39 13.64 -28.63
C GLN A 119 29.62 13.24 -27.16
N MET A 120 30.36 12.16 -26.99
CA MET A 120 30.41 11.25 -25.85
C MET A 120 31.42 11.65 -24.75
N ILE A 121 31.02 11.32 -23.51
CA ILE A 121 31.82 10.93 -22.32
C ILE A 121 32.56 12.05 -21.55
N GLU A 122 32.04 12.38 -20.35
CA GLU A 122 32.76 12.23 -19.06
C GLU A 122 31.85 12.50 -17.83
N SER A 123 31.81 11.52 -16.91
CA SER A 123 31.45 11.55 -15.48
C SER A 123 30.21 12.35 -14.99
N SER A 124 29.04 11.71 -15.02
CA SER A 124 27.71 12.26 -14.70
C SER A 124 27.37 12.48 -13.20
N ALA A 125 28.31 12.37 -12.26
CA ALA A 125 27.97 12.45 -10.83
C ALA A 125 27.99 13.88 -10.23
N GLU A 126 28.79 14.80 -10.77
CA GLU A 126 28.94 16.15 -10.18
C GLU A 126 28.04 17.24 -10.82
N MET A 127 27.38 16.94 -11.94
CA MET A 127 26.63 17.95 -12.71
C MET A 127 25.21 18.22 -12.21
N LEU A 128 24.61 17.32 -11.42
CA LEU A 128 23.20 17.46 -11.00
C LEU A 128 22.98 18.40 -9.79
N LEU A 129 24.05 19.01 -9.25
CA LEU A 129 23.97 19.90 -8.08
C LEU A 129 24.26 21.38 -8.36
N ARG A 130 24.45 21.79 -9.63
CA ARG A 130 24.91 23.17 -9.95
C ARG A 130 24.12 23.91 -11.04
N GLN A 131 22.79 23.77 -11.10
CA GLN A 131 21.99 24.62 -11.99
C GLN A 131 20.85 25.31 -11.25
N SER A 132 21.18 26.43 -10.60
CA SER A 132 20.29 27.59 -10.42
C SER A 132 21.14 28.79 -9.98
N SER A 133 21.75 29.49 -10.95
CA SER A 133 22.22 30.86 -10.80
C SER A 133 22.90 31.31 -12.11
N SER A 134 22.15 31.99 -12.96
CA SER A 134 22.62 32.95 -13.99
C SER A 134 21.80 34.22 -13.75
N ASP A 135 22.26 35.45 -13.90
CA ASP A 135 23.54 36.06 -14.26
C ASP A 135 23.44 37.53 -13.76
N GLU A 136 24.57 38.21 -13.53
CA GLU A 136 24.98 39.40 -14.31
C GLU A 136 26.21 40.11 -13.71
N GLN A 137 27.31 40.01 -14.47
CA GLN A 137 28.19 41.10 -14.94
C GLN A 137 28.83 42.05 -13.91
N ASN A 138 30.18 42.04 -13.84
CA ASN A 138 30.93 43.04 -14.61
C ASN A 138 32.44 42.75 -14.76
N LYS A 139 32.93 43.12 -15.95
CA LYS A 139 34.32 43.08 -16.44
C LYS A 139 35.22 44.09 -15.68
N ILE A 140 36.52 43.80 -15.57
CA ILE A 140 37.65 44.55 -16.17
C ILE A 140 38.99 43.94 -15.74
N ASN A 141 39.96 44.02 -16.65
CA ASN A 141 41.19 43.25 -16.83
C ASN A 141 42.44 43.85 -16.10
N PRO A 142 43.63 43.23 -16.21
CA PRO A 142 44.70 43.19 -15.19
C PRO A 142 45.86 44.17 -15.44
N ALA A 143 46.70 44.41 -14.43
CA ALA A 143 48.17 44.53 -14.59
C ALA A 143 48.92 44.76 -13.25
N ARG A 144 49.90 43.87 -13.02
CA ARG A 144 51.29 44.11 -12.62
C ARG A 144 51.64 44.86 -11.30
N ARG A 145 52.43 44.09 -10.52
CA ARG A 145 53.78 44.36 -9.99
C ARG A 145 53.93 44.74 -8.51
N ASN A 146 54.83 43.94 -7.90
CA ASN A 146 55.80 44.26 -6.84
C ASN A 146 55.40 43.95 -5.38
N LEU A 147 56.01 42.87 -4.88
CA LEU A 147 56.61 42.75 -3.54
C LEU A 147 57.56 43.95 -3.27
N PRO A 148 57.79 44.40 -2.01
CA PRO A 148 58.28 43.49 -0.97
C PRO A 148 57.85 43.76 0.49
N GLU A 149 58.29 42.82 1.33
CA GLU A 149 58.77 42.99 2.71
C GLU A 149 57.85 42.97 3.92
N VAL A 150 58.42 42.29 4.91
CA VAL A 150 57.94 41.91 6.23
C VAL A 150 57.93 43.12 7.16
N SER A 151 56.79 43.41 7.81
CA SER A 151 56.81 43.95 9.18
C SER A 151 55.48 43.74 9.88
N SER A 152 55.60 43.48 11.17
CA SER A 152 54.60 43.23 12.20
C SER A 152 53.52 44.31 12.32
N CYS A 153 52.27 43.92 12.58
CA CYS A 153 51.45 44.42 13.69
C CYS A 153 50.07 43.71 13.76
N VAL A 154 49.60 43.58 15.00
CA VAL A 154 48.42 42.89 15.55
C VAL A 154 47.08 43.49 15.04
N PRO A 155 45.95 42.74 15.03
CA PRO A 155 44.85 42.95 14.08
C PRO A 155 43.89 44.05 14.54
N SER A 156 43.63 45.03 13.67
CA SER A 156 42.56 45.99 13.85
C SER A 156 41.29 45.53 13.15
N GLY A 157 40.31 45.18 14.00
CA GLY A 157 38.87 45.12 13.76
C GLY A 157 38.40 45.17 12.30
N LYS A 158 38.39 44.01 11.63
CA LYS A 158 37.38 43.80 10.59
C LYS A 158 36.05 43.58 11.32
N GLN A 159 35.18 44.59 11.22
CA GLN A 159 33.76 44.47 11.54
C GLN A 159 33.26 43.11 11.03
N MET A 160 32.93 42.25 11.99
CA MET A 160 32.25 41.00 11.73
C MET A 160 30.95 41.39 11.06
N LYS A 161 30.83 41.12 9.74
CA LYS A 161 29.54 41.10 9.08
C LYS A 161 28.66 40.22 9.96
N SER A 162 27.62 40.82 10.54
CA SER A 162 26.49 40.12 11.12
C SER A 162 25.85 39.31 10.00
N CYS A 163 26.46 38.17 9.67
CA CYS A 163 25.80 37.11 8.94
C CYS A 163 24.73 36.60 9.89
N CYS A 164 23.47 36.67 9.47
CA CYS A 164 22.34 36.15 10.21
C CYS A 164 22.74 34.85 10.91
N ASP A 165 22.73 34.87 12.25
CA ASP A 165 23.19 33.75 13.07
C ASP A 165 22.50 32.48 12.56
N ASP A 166 23.26 31.46 12.11
CA ASP A 166 22.71 30.23 11.53
C ASP A 166 22.14 29.34 12.63
N ARG A 167 21.06 29.82 13.24
CA ARG A 167 20.36 29.21 14.38
C ARG A 167 19.88 27.79 14.07
N ILE A 168 19.66 27.49 12.79
CA ILE A 168 19.23 26.17 12.32
C ILE A 168 20.40 25.19 12.39
N SER A 169 21.59 25.58 11.92
CA SER A 169 22.80 24.75 12.09
C SER A 169 23.31 24.69 13.52
N PHE A 170 22.76 25.41 14.50
CA PHE A 170 23.07 25.24 15.93
C PHE A 170 22.19 24.21 16.64
N LEU A 171 21.05 23.81 16.05
CA LEU A 171 20.15 22.83 16.65
C LEU A 171 20.84 21.48 16.89
N HIS A 172 20.40 20.74 17.91
CA HIS A 172 20.91 19.39 18.18
C HIS A 172 20.51 18.43 17.04
N GLU A 173 21.36 17.43 16.74
CA GLU A 173 21.13 16.49 15.64
C GLU A 173 19.77 15.78 15.75
N SER A 174 19.34 15.43 16.96
CA SER A 174 18.02 14.85 17.20
C SER A 174 16.86 15.73 16.74
N ILE A 175 16.98 17.06 16.84
CA ILE A 175 15.97 18.01 16.36
C ILE A 175 16.02 18.08 14.84
N LEU A 176 17.22 18.06 14.25
CA LEU A 176 17.38 18.07 12.80
C LEU A 176 16.80 16.80 12.16
N HIS A 177 17.06 15.63 12.74
CA HIS A 177 16.45 14.37 12.35
C HIS A 177 14.93 14.36 12.55
N HIS A 178 14.44 15.00 13.61
CA HIS A 178 13.00 15.18 13.79
C HIS A 178 12.39 16.03 12.68
N ILE A 179 13.01 17.15 12.31
CA ILE A 179 12.58 17.99 11.18
C ILE A 179 12.60 17.16 9.87
N MET A 180 13.71 16.47 9.59
CA MET A 180 13.84 15.61 8.40
C MET A 180 12.82 14.48 8.36
N SER A 181 12.34 14.00 9.52
CA SER A 181 11.37 12.90 9.59
C SER A 181 10.01 13.23 8.96
N PHE A 182 9.73 14.53 8.75
CA PHE A 182 8.52 15.03 8.09
C PHE A 182 8.72 15.34 6.60
N MET A 183 9.93 15.16 6.07
CA MET A 183 10.29 15.56 4.71
C MET A 183 10.41 14.34 3.77
N PRO A 184 10.07 14.50 2.49
CA PRO A 184 10.42 13.52 1.47
C PRO A 184 11.93 13.29 1.39
N ALA A 185 12.37 12.07 1.11
CA ALA A 185 13.78 11.70 1.05
C ALA A 185 14.59 12.59 0.09
N ARG A 186 13.99 13.00 -1.03
CA ARG A 186 14.61 13.94 -1.98
C ARG A 186 14.95 15.28 -1.33
N ASP A 187 14.05 15.80 -0.50
CA ASP A 187 14.25 17.08 0.17
C ASP A 187 15.18 16.93 1.37
N VAL A 188 15.14 15.79 2.07
CA VAL A 188 16.12 15.44 3.10
C VAL A 188 17.54 15.49 2.54
N VAL A 189 17.80 14.88 1.37
CA VAL A 189 19.11 14.95 0.71
C VAL A 189 19.47 16.39 0.32
N ARG A 190 18.51 17.19 -0.16
CA ARG A 190 18.73 18.61 -0.54
C ARG A 190 19.10 19.50 0.63
N THR A 191 18.74 19.14 1.86
CA THR A 191 19.17 19.91 3.04
C THR A 191 20.70 19.98 3.18
N SER A 192 21.44 19.07 2.55
CA SER A 192 22.91 19.10 2.47
C SER A 192 23.50 20.39 1.90
N VAL A 193 22.71 21.18 1.16
CA VAL A 193 23.11 22.48 0.59
C VAL A 193 23.03 23.61 1.62
N LEU A 194 22.25 23.46 2.70
CA LEU A 194 22.02 24.51 3.70
C LEU A 194 23.30 24.90 4.43
N SER A 195 24.07 23.91 4.91
CA SER A 195 25.40 24.14 5.49
C SER A 195 26.23 22.85 5.50
N PRO A 196 27.56 22.93 5.68
CA PRO A 196 28.42 21.75 5.77
C PRO A 196 27.99 20.73 6.85
N ARG A 197 27.33 21.21 7.92
CA ARG A 197 26.83 20.36 9.02
C ARG A 197 25.70 19.44 8.57
N TRP A 198 24.90 19.83 7.57
CA TRP A 198 23.75 19.06 7.09
C TRP A 198 24.12 17.96 6.10
N ARG A 199 25.30 18.06 5.47
CA ARG A 199 25.77 17.11 4.46
C ARG A 199 25.78 15.65 4.92
N PRO A 200 26.22 15.28 6.13
CA PRO A 200 26.16 13.90 6.57
C PRO A 200 24.79 13.50 7.17
N LEU A 201 23.95 14.45 7.60
CA LEU A 201 22.78 14.14 8.43
C LEU A 201 21.70 13.32 7.71
N TRP A 202 21.60 13.46 6.39
CA TRP A 202 20.61 12.70 5.62
C TRP A 202 20.92 11.20 5.59
N THR A 203 22.18 10.78 5.74
CA THR A 203 22.55 9.35 5.70
C THR A 203 22.11 8.61 6.96
N SER A 204 21.89 9.33 8.07
CA SER A 204 21.38 8.80 9.34
C SER A 204 19.90 9.15 9.59
N ALA A 205 19.22 9.78 8.62
CA ALA A 205 17.84 10.25 8.80
C ALA A 205 16.87 9.10 9.16
N PRO A 206 16.13 9.15 10.27
CA PRO A 206 15.39 8.00 10.80
C PRO A 206 14.17 7.59 9.95
N CYS A 207 13.68 8.48 9.09
CA CYS A 207 12.56 8.20 8.20
C CYS A 207 12.98 8.42 6.75
N LEU A 208 12.60 7.49 5.88
CA LEU A 208 12.73 7.65 4.44
C LEU A 208 11.34 7.61 3.82
N ASP A 209 10.98 8.69 3.14
CA ASP A 209 9.75 8.78 2.35
C ASP A 209 10.11 8.99 0.87
N ILE A 210 9.98 7.93 0.10
CA ILE A 210 10.36 7.88 -1.31
C ILE A 210 9.10 7.67 -2.13
N ASN A 211 8.66 8.74 -2.80
CA ASN A 211 7.48 8.72 -3.65
C ASN A 211 7.84 9.04 -5.11
N ILE A 212 7.43 8.15 -6.02
CA ILE A 212 7.56 8.29 -7.47
C ILE A 212 6.92 9.57 -8.02
N ASP A 213 5.88 10.11 -7.37
CA ASP A 213 5.26 11.38 -7.75
C ASP A 213 6.28 12.54 -7.74
N HIS A 214 7.28 12.50 -6.84
CA HIS A 214 8.33 13.52 -6.76
C HIS A 214 9.34 13.48 -7.93
N PHE A 215 9.22 12.46 -8.77
CA PHE A 215 10.05 12.22 -9.95
C PHE A 215 9.22 12.31 -11.23
N ASN A 216 8.03 12.93 -11.19
CA ASN A 216 7.14 13.06 -12.35
C ASN A 216 6.81 11.71 -13.00
N MET A 217 6.69 10.65 -12.21
CA MET A 217 6.50 9.28 -12.71
C MET A 217 7.66 8.69 -13.51
N ASP A 218 8.84 9.33 -13.47
CA ASP A 218 10.05 8.83 -14.11
C ASP A 218 10.72 7.75 -13.24
N ARG A 219 10.59 6.51 -13.71
CA ARG A 219 11.14 5.32 -13.05
C ARG A 219 12.66 5.26 -13.06
N VAL A 220 13.30 5.76 -14.12
CA VAL A 220 14.77 5.72 -14.23
C VAL A 220 15.35 6.66 -13.19
N LYS A 221 14.90 7.91 -13.17
CA LYS A 221 15.33 8.91 -12.18
C LYS A 221 15.03 8.47 -10.74
N PHE A 222 13.84 7.90 -10.52
CA PHE A 222 13.47 7.37 -9.22
C PHE A 222 14.37 6.21 -8.79
N ASN A 223 14.63 5.25 -9.69
CA ASN A 223 15.43 4.07 -9.37
C ASN A 223 16.89 4.46 -9.09
N GLU A 224 17.49 5.31 -9.94
CA GLU A 224 18.84 5.84 -9.74
C GLU A 224 18.96 6.59 -8.40
N PHE A 225 17.96 7.42 -8.07
CA PHE A 225 17.92 8.14 -6.80
C PHE A 225 17.82 7.16 -5.62
N ALA A 226 16.88 6.20 -5.67
CA ALA A 226 16.65 5.26 -4.59
C ALA A 226 17.87 4.33 -4.39
N GLU A 227 18.44 3.78 -5.47
CA GLU A 227 19.67 3.00 -5.41
C GLU A 227 20.81 3.78 -4.76
N SER A 228 21.05 5.02 -5.22
CA SER A 228 22.07 5.90 -4.65
C SER A 228 21.81 6.20 -3.16
N LEU A 229 20.54 6.44 -2.80
CA LEU A 229 20.13 6.71 -1.43
C LEU A 229 20.44 5.52 -0.51
N PHE A 230 20.05 4.30 -0.91
CA PHE A 230 20.27 3.10 -0.09
C PHE A 230 21.73 2.62 -0.07
N LEU A 231 22.50 2.90 -1.13
CA LEU A 231 23.94 2.60 -1.19
C LEU A 231 24.75 3.54 -0.30
N CYS A 232 24.42 4.83 -0.29
CA CYS A 232 25.14 5.84 0.47
C CYS A 232 24.67 5.95 1.94
N ARG A 233 23.57 5.31 2.29
CA ARG A 233 23.09 5.27 3.67
C ARG A 233 24.04 4.45 4.55
N GLY A 234 24.34 4.97 5.74
CA GLY A 234 25.21 4.33 6.71
C GLY A 234 24.61 3.04 7.33
N ILE A 235 25.24 2.59 8.41
CA ILE A 235 24.79 1.41 9.19
C ILE A 235 23.63 1.77 10.14
N ASP A 236 23.27 3.06 10.20
CA ASP A 236 22.30 3.61 11.13
C ASP A 236 20.91 2.99 10.98
N THR A 237 20.19 2.99 12.10
CA THR A 237 18.84 2.47 12.16
C THR A 237 17.89 3.28 11.29
N LEU A 238 16.93 2.59 10.69
CA LEU A 238 15.80 3.19 10.03
C LEU A 238 14.58 2.94 10.93
N ASP A 239 13.80 3.97 11.23
CA ASP A 239 12.57 3.83 12.00
C ASP A 239 11.38 3.58 11.09
N ILE A 240 11.28 4.36 10.00
CA ILE A 240 10.14 4.31 9.07
C ILE A 240 10.65 4.30 7.62
N LEU A 241 10.17 3.34 6.84
CA LEU A 241 10.25 3.38 5.37
C LEU A 241 8.84 3.61 4.80
N ARG A 242 8.66 4.66 4.02
CA ARG A 242 7.53 4.85 3.11
C ARG A 242 8.06 4.78 1.68
N LEU A 243 7.55 3.82 0.93
CA LEU A 243 7.97 3.56 -0.44
C LEU A 243 6.73 3.48 -1.33
N HIS A 244 6.55 4.52 -2.14
CA HIS A 244 5.49 4.60 -3.14
C HIS A 244 6.12 4.38 -4.51
N SER A 245 6.05 3.13 -4.97
CA SER A 245 6.69 2.60 -6.17
C SER A 245 5.75 2.61 -7.37
N PHE A 246 6.32 2.57 -8.58
CA PHE A 246 5.59 2.38 -9.83
C PHE A 246 6.28 1.32 -10.69
N ALA A 247 5.89 0.06 -10.54
CA ALA A 247 6.41 -1.10 -11.24
C ALA A 247 7.95 -1.26 -11.13
N ILE A 248 8.49 -1.21 -9.90
CA ILE A 248 9.94 -1.28 -9.64
C ILE A 248 10.28 -2.52 -8.83
N SER A 249 10.91 -3.51 -9.47
CA SER A 249 11.33 -4.76 -8.83
C SER A 249 12.36 -4.57 -7.71
N ALA A 250 13.18 -3.51 -7.82
CA ALA A 250 14.19 -3.15 -6.83
C ALA A 250 13.60 -2.85 -5.45
N ALA A 251 12.30 -2.54 -5.35
CA ALA A 251 11.59 -2.38 -4.09
C ALA A 251 11.75 -3.58 -3.15
N ASN A 252 11.93 -4.81 -3.66
CA ASN A 252 12.23 -5.98 -2.82
C ASN A 252 13.53 -5.78 -2.02
N PHE A 253 14.58 -5.25 -2.64
CA PHE A 253 15.87 -5.00 -1.98
C PHE A 253 15.77 -3.87 -0.96
N TRP A 254 15.02 -2.82 -1.28
CA TRP A 254 14.85 -1.67 -0.38
C TRP A 254 14.01 -2.02 0.86
N ILE A 255 12.98 -2.85 0.69
CA ILE A 255 12.20 -3.39 1.81
C ILE A 255 13.10 -4.28 2.68
N ASP A 256 13.88 -5.19 2.09
CA ASP A 256 14.80 -6.04 2.87
C ASP A 256 15.88 -5.21 3.57
N HIS A 257 16.41 -4.17 2.92
CA HIS A 257 17.34 -3.22 3.54
C HIS A 257 16.71 -2.56 4.77
N ALA A 258 15.48 -2.06 4.68
CA ALA A 258 14.79 -1.45 5.82
C ALA A 258 14.60 -2.42 6.99
N ILE A 259 14.23 -3.67 6.70
CA ILE A 259 14.10 -4.73 7.71
C ILE A 259 15.45 -4.97 8.41
N ASN A 260 16.53 -5.07 7.64
CA ASN A 260 17.89 -5.24 8.16
C ASN A 260 18.39 -4.03 8.96
N ARG A 261 17.85 -2.83 8.71
CA ARG A 261 18.12 -1.59 9.46
C ARG A 261 17.16 -1.36 10.63
N LYS A 262 16.48 -2.42 11.12
CA LYS A 262 15.62 -2.38 12.32
C LYS A 262 14.39 -1.46 12.17
N ALA A 263 13.86 -1.34 10.94
CA ALA A 263 12.61 -0.62 10.68
C ALA A 263 11.49 -1.05 11.63
N LYS A 264 10.86 -0.05 12.25
CA LYS A 264 9.68 -0.21 13.12
C LYS A 264 8.40 -0.18 12.31
N SER A 265 8.38 0.59 11.22
CA SER A 265 7.23 0.73 10.34
C SER A 265 7.65 0.68 8.88
N ILE A 266 6.97 -0.13 8.08
CA ILE A 266 7.14 -0.18 6.62
C ILE A 266 5.78 0.06 5.97
N GLU A 267 5.71 1.09 5.15
CA GLU A 267 4.59 1.39 4.28
C GLU A 267 5.05 1.27 2.83
N PHE A 268 4.50 0.29 2.13
CA PHE A 268 4.79 0.05 0.73
C PHE A 268 3.51 0.13 -0.08
N THR A 269 3.54 0.90 -1.16
CA THR A 269 2.44 0.98 -2.10
C THR A 269 2.94 0.83 -3.53
N GLU A 270 2.30 -0.06 -4.27
CA GLU A 270 2.48 -0.18 -5.71
C GLU A 270 1.24 0.40 -6.43
N TYR A 271 1.43 1.13 -7.53
CA TYR A 271 0.30 1.80 -8.18
C TYR A 271 -0.65 0.78 -8.80
N LYS A 272 -1.96 0.92 -8.53
CA LYS A 272 -3.03 -0.03 -8.93
C LYS A 272 -3.20 -0.23 -10.44
N ILE A 273 -2.69 0.71 -11.24
CA ILE A 273 -2.65 0.58 -12.70
C ILE A 273 -1.80 -0.64 -13.09
N TRP A 274 -0.79 -0.95 -12.28
CA TRP A 274 0.11 -2.09 -12.46
C TRP A 274 -0.38 -3.33 -11.74
N GLU A 275 0.32 -4.43 -11.98
CA GLU A 275 0.03 -5.65 -11.23
C GLU A 275 0.34 -5.44 -9.76
N PRO A 276 -0.39 -6.13 -8.87
CA PRO A 276 0.01 -6.17 -7.47
C PRO A 276 1.48 -6.58 -7.40
N PHE A 277 2.28 -5.98 -6.54
CA PHE A 277 3.70 -6.26 -6.39
C PHE A 277 3.94 -7.64 -5.76
N TYR A 278 4.95 -8.38 -6.22
CA TYR A 278 5.31 -9.67 -5.60
C TYR A 278 6.47 -9.43 -4.66
N LEU A 279 6.17 -9.60 -3.37
CA LEU A 279 7.20 -9.70 -2.34
C LEU A 279 7.96 -11.00 -2.59
N ASN A 280 9.20 -10.90 -3.06
CA ASN A 280 9.99 -12.08 -3.40
C ASN A 280 10.53 -12.74 -2.12
N PRO A 281 10.11 -13.97 -1.77
CA PRO A 281 10.55 -14.64 -0.54
C PRO A 281 12.03 -15.05 -0.57
N GLY A 282 12.67 -15.07 -1.74
CA GLY A 282 14.11 -15.29 -1.89
C GLY A 282 14.95 -14.04 -1.57
N ILE A 283 14.36 -12.85 -1.70
CA ILE A 283 15.03 -11.57 -1.39
C ILE A 283 14.67 -11.12 0.01
N ILE A 284 13.38 -11.03 0.33
CA ILE A 284 12.92 -10.47 1.60
C ILE A 284 12.88 -11.58 2.65
N LYS A 285 13.84 -11.52 3.58
CA LYS A 285 13.99 -12.56 4.60
C LYS A 285 13.09 -12.35 5.81
N PHE A 286 12.54 -11.15 6.00
CA PHE A 286 11.64 -10.79 7.12
C PHE A 286 12.15 -11.25 8.49
N HIS A 287 13.40 -10.95 8.84
CA HIS A 287 13.92 -11.20 10.20
C HIS A 287 14.01 -9.88 10.96
N SER A 288 13.00 -9.54 11.76
CA SER A 288 13.01 -8.31 12.55
C SER A 288 12.27 -8.46 13.87
N SER A 289 12.96 -8.21 14.98
CA SER A 289 12.34 -8.06 16.29
C SER A 289 11.79 -6.64 16.54
N TYR A 290 11.92 -5.74 15.57
CA TYR A 290 11.58 -4.31 15.72
C TYR A 290 10.35 -3.89 14.93
N LEU A 291 10.01 -4.62 13.86
CA LEU A 291 8.89 -4.29 12.99
C LEU A 291 7.57 -4.42 13.76
N ARG A 292 6.86 -3.30 13.93
CA ARG A 292 5.57 -3.19 14.63
C ARG A 292 4.40 -2.95 13.70
N SER A 293 4.64 -2.27 12.59
CA SER A 293 3.61 -1.93 11.60
C SER A 293 4.07 -2.25 10.20
N LEU A 294 3.22 -2.95 9.46
CA LEU A 294 3.40 -3.24 8.04
C LEU A 294 2.13 -2.88 7.28
N LYS A 295 2.26 -1.93 6.35
CA LYS A 295 1.20 -1.52 5.43
C LYS A 295 1.63 -1.83 4.01
N LEU A 296 0.85 -2.67 3.34
CA LEU A 296 1.09 -3.11 1.97
C LEU A 296 -0.12 -2.76 1.11
N THR A 297 0.10 -2.01 0.04
CA THR A 297 -0.94 -1.67 -0.93
C THR A 297 -0.60 -2.23 -2.30
N ASN A 298 -1.57 -2.89 -2.93
CA ASN A 298 -1.43 -3.56 -4.22
C ASN A 298 -0.26 -4.57 -4.21
N VAL A 299 -0.33 -5.58 -3.33
CA VAL A 299 0.69 -6.63 -3.17
C VAL A 299 0.08 -8.02 -3.29
N ILE A 300 0.84 -9.01 -3.78
CA ILE A 300 0.48 -10.42 -3.69
C ILE A 300 1.08 -11.00 -2.40
N LEU A 301 0.21 -11.35 -1.45
CA LEU A 301 0.61 -12.02 -0.23
C LEU A 301 0.34 -13.53 -0.34
N VAL A 302 1.41 -14.31 -0.48
CA VAL A 302 1.36 -15.78 -0.52
C VAL A 302 1.66 -16.38 0.86
N THR A 303 1.23 -17.62 1.06
CA THR A 303 1.36 -18.36 2.33
C THR A 303 2.79 -18.37 2.88
N CYS A 304 3.81 -18.59 2.04
CA CYS A 304 5.21 -18.68 2.50
C CYS A 304 5.74 -17.35 3.08
N ILE A 305 5.31 -16.22 2.52
CA ILE A 305 5.68 -14.88 2.98
C ILE A 305 4.99 -14.59 4.31
N PHE A 306 3.70 -14.90 4.40
CA PHE A 306 2.93 -14.69 5.62
C PHE A 306 3.47 -15.54 6.78
N HIS A 307 3.79 -16.82 6.55
CA HIS A 307 4.41 -17.68 7.57
C HIS A 307 5.73 -17.10 8.07
N ARG A 308 6.58 -16.61 7.16
CA ARG A 308 7.84 -15.96 7.51
C ARG A 308 7.61 -14.69 8.34
N LEU A 309 6.69 -13.83 7.93
CA LEU A 309 6.30 -12.64 8.67
C LEU A 309 5.78 -12.99 10.07
N ASN A 310 4.98 -14.04 10.20
CA ASN A 310 4.44 -14.47 11.50
C ASN A 310 5.50 -15.04 12.45
N HIS A 311 6.47 -15.79 11.94
CA HIS A 311 7.50 -16.44 12.76
C HIS A 311 8.74 -15.57 13.02
N ALA A 312 9.13 -14.76 12.04
CA ALA A 312 10.37 -14.00 12.08
C ALA A 312 10.18 -12.50 12.40
N CYS A 313 8.93 -12.04 12.53
CA CYS A 313 8.58 -10.72 13.06
C CYS A 313 7.67 -10.80 14.31
N PRO A 314 8.19 -11.21 15.49
CA PRO A 314 7.37 -11.44 16.70
C PRO A 314 6.77 -10.16 17.31
N SER A 315 7.26 -8.98 16.91
CA SER A 315 6.80 -7.68 17.41
C SER A 315 5.74 -7.03 16.51
N LEU A 316 5.28 -7.70 15.45
CA LEU A 316 4.34 -7.12 14.51
C LEU A 316 2.94 -7.03 15.14
N GLU A 317 2.47 -5.80 15.36
CA GLU A 317 1.18 -5.53 16.00
C GLU A 317 0.13 -5.06 14.99
N ASN A 318 0.54 -4.38 13.93
CA ASN A 318 -0.36 -3.77 12.95
C ASN A 318 -0.06 -4.28 11.54
N LEU A 319 -1.03 -4.93 10.92
CA LEU A 319 -0.96 -5.37 9.53
C LEU A 319 -2.11 -4.77 8.73
N GLN A 320 -1.78 -3.96 7.73
CA GLN A 320 -2.73 -3.41 6.78
C GLN A 320 -2.41 -3.92 5.37
N LEU A 321 -3.42 -4.49 4.73
CA LEU A 321 -3.40 -4.97 3.36
C LEU A 321 -4.49 -4.22 2.61
N ALA A 322 -4.10 -3.40 1.63
CA ALA A 322 -5.02 -2.65 0.79
C ALA A 322 -4.86 -3.06 -0.67
N ASP A 323 -5.96 -3.22 -1.42
CA ASP A 323 -5.95 -3.52 -2.87
C ASP A 323 -5.07 -4.72 -3.25
N SER A 324 -4.88 -5.64 -2.30
CA SER A 324 -3.89 -6.71 -2.39
C SER A 324 -4.54 -8.05 -2.71
N THR A 325 -3.79 -8.95 -3.32
CA THR A 325 -4.23 -10.32 -3.60
C THR A 325 -3.75 -11.25 -2.50
N LEU A 326 -4.68 -11.95 -1.84
CA LEU A 326 -4.40 -12.90 -0.77
C LEU A 326 -4.48 -14.33 -1.31
N GLU A 327 -3.33 -14.98 -1.44
CA GLU A 327 -3.18 -16.39 -1.84
C GLU A 327 -2.73 -17.24 -0.63
N LEU A 328 -3.53 -17.22 0.43
CA LEU A 328 -3.26 -17.93 1.67
C LEU A 328 -4.55 -18.45 2.32
N PRO A 329 -4.51 -19.62 2.97
CA PRO A 329 -5.70 -20.23 3.58
C PRO A 329 -6.02 -19.64 4.97
N GLU A 330 -5.01 -19.12 5.68
CA GLU A 330 -5.16 -18.69 7.07
C GLU A 330 -4.24 -17.51 7.43
N ILE A 331 -4.80 -16.52 8.13
CA ILE A 331 -4.09 -15.49 8.87
C ILE A 331 -4.18 -15.84 10.35
N SER A 332 -3.12 -16.43 10.88
CA SER A 332 -2.94 -16.61 12.32
C SER A 332 -1.68 -15.92 12.81
N SER A 333 -1.81 -15.21 13.93
CA SER A 333 -0.70 -14.49 14.54
C SER A 333 -0.83 -14.44 16.05
N ARG A 334 0.34 -14.39 16.72
CA ARG A 334 0.47 -14.30 18.18
C ARG A 334 0.75 -12.88 18.69
N SER A 335 0.97 -11.93 17.78
CA SER A 335 1.38 -10.56 18.09
C SER A 335 0.43 -9.50 17.52
N LEU A 336 -0.30 -9.79 16.44
CA LEU A 336 -1.21 -8.83 15.81
C LEU A 336 -2.32 -8.37 16.76
N LYS A 337 -2.44 -7.05 16.87
CA LYS A 337 -3.49 -6.31 17.57
C LYS A 337 -4.46 -5.65 16.59
N THR A 338 -3.98 -5.21 15.44
CA THR A 338 -4.80 -4.62 14.39
C THR A 338 -4.58 -5.33 13.06
N LEU A 339 -5.68 -5.67 12.39
CA LEU A 339 -5.68 -6.27 11.07
C LEU A 339 -6.67 -5.52 10.19
N GLU A 340 -6.17 -4.94 9.12
CA GLU A 340 -6.97 -4.25 8.12
C GLU A 340 -6.78 -4.92 6.75
N ILE A 341 -7.89 -5.36 6.16
CA ILE A 341 -7.97 -5.92 4.82
C ILE A 341 -8.97 -5.06 4.06
N ILE A 342 -8.48 -4.27 3.10
CA ILE A 342 -9.25 -3.22 2.42
C ILE A 342 -9.19 -3.46 0.91
N ASP A 343 -10.33 -3.63 0.26
CA ASP A 343 -10.44 -3.81 -1.19
C ASP A 343 -9.55 -4.96 -1.73
N CYS A 344 -9.31 -5.99 -0.91
CA CYS A 344 -8.46 -7.13 -1.26
C CYS A 344 -9.21 -8.22 -2.04
N SER A 345 -8.51 -8.85 -2.97
CA SER A 345 -8.98 -10.06 -3.67
C SER A 345 -8.55 -11.30 -2.90
N VAL A 346 -9.51 -12.10 -2.42
CA VAL A 346 -9.25 -13.35 -1.70
C VAL A 346 -9.50 -14.53 -2.65
N VAL A 347 -8.42 -15.23 -3.02
CA VAL A 347 -8.46 -16.26 -4.08
C VAL A 347 -9.10 -17.57 -3.61
N LYS A 348 -9.00 -17.88 -2.31
CA LYS A 348 -9.56 -19.08 -1.68
C LYS A 348 -10.34 -18.69 -0.41
N HIS A 349 -10.91 -19.69 0.26
CA HIS A 349 -11.40 -19.50 1.63
C HIS A 349 -10.29 -18.98 2.55
N LEU A 350 -10.57 -17.90 3.30
CA LEU A 350 -9.63 -17.28 4.23
C LEU A 350 -10.11 -17.46 5.67
N LEU A 351 -9.25 -18.04 6.50
CA LEU A 351 -9.49 -18.21 7.93
C LEU A 351 -8.72 -17.15 8.71
N ILE A 352 -9.38 -16.39 9.59
CA ILE A 352 -8.71 -15.43 10.47
C ILE A 352 -8.78 -15.96 11.90
N ARG A 353 -7.61 -16.28 12.47
CA ARG A 353 -7.45 -16.84 13.82
C ARG A 353 -6.38 -16.07 14.59
N THR A 354 -6.78 -14.98 15.23
CA THR A 354 -5.87 -14.06 15.93
C THR A 354 -6.42 -13.67 17.30
N HIS A 355 -6.08 -14.46 18.32
CA HIS A 355 -6.61 -14.28 19.68
C HIS A 355 -6.25 -12.93 20.34
N LYS A 356 -5.17 -12.25 19.94
CA LYS A 356 -4.80 -10.92 20.49
C LYS A 356 -5.36 -9.75 19.70
N LEU A 357 -6.19 -10.02 18.70
CA LEU A 357 -6.73 -8.98 17.84
C LEU A 357 -7.69 -8.09 18.63
N VAL A 358 -7.42 -6.80 18.64
CA VAL A 358 -8.23 -5.74 19.27
C VAL A 358 -9.11 -5.07 18.22
N SER A 359 -8.60 -4.87 17.01
CA SER A 359 -9.32 -4.24 15.91
C SER A 359 -9.24 -5.08 14.63
N LEU A 360 -10.39 -5.38 14.04
CA LEU A 360 -10.51 -6.01 12.73
C LEU A 360 -11.24 -5.09 11.77
N ARG A 361 -10.64 -4.81 10.61
CA ARG A 361 -11.29 -4.10 9.51
C ARG A 361 -11.23 -4.96 8.25
N PHE A 362 -12.38 -5.32 7.73
CA PHE A 362 -12.55 -6.03 6.47
C PHE A 362 -13.49 -5.22 5.57
N GLU A 363 -12.89 -4.42 4.70
CA GLU A 363 -13.58 -3.64 3.67
C GLU A 363 -13.33 -4.28 2.30
N GLY A 364 -14.38 -4.37 1.49
CA GLY A 364 -14.30 -4.95 0.16
C GLY A 364 -14.86 -3.99 -0.87
N SER A 365 -14.23 -3.96 -2.04
CA SER A 365 -14.67 -3.15 -3.16
C SER A 365 -15.98 -3.69 -3.69
N ARG A 366 -16.88 -2.81 -4.14
CA ARG A 366 -18.15 -3.17 -4.79
C ARG A 366 -17.91 -4.29 -5.81
N CYS A 367 -18.42 -5.48 -5.52
CA CYS A 367 -18.45 -6.57 -6.46
C CYS A 367 -19.23 -6.15 -7.71
N ARG A 368 -18.56 -5.95 -8.87
CA ARG A 368 -19.23 -5.93 -10.19
C ARG A 368 -19.62 -7.35 -10.60
N CYS A 369 -20.37 -8.04 -9.76
CA CYS A 369 -20.84 -9.38 -10.08
C CYS A 369 -22.02 -9.25 -11.03
N THR A 370 -21.77 -9.41 -12.34
CA THR A 370 -22.85 -9.77 -13.26
C THR A 370 -23.30 -11.19 -12.93
N SER A 371 -24.61 -11.40 -12.89
CA SER A 371 -25.28 -12.61 -12.40
C SER A 371 -24.85 -13.94 -13.06
N LYS A 372 -24.02 -13.90 -14.10
CA LYS A 372 -23.47 -15.08 -14.80
C LYS A 372 -22.15 -15.62 -14.23
N SER A 373 -21.50 -14.91 -13.30
CA SER A 373 -20.23 -15.34 -12.68
C SER A 373 -20.39 -16.00 -11.29
N ILE A 374 -21.63 -16.27 -10.88
CA ILE A 374 -22.02 -16.76 -9.53
C ILE A 374 -21.58 -18.22 -9.25
N LEU A 375 -21.05 -18.96 -10.23
CA LEU A 375 -20.85 -20.42 -10.11
C LEU A 375 -19.40 -20.87 -9.88
N LEU A 376 -18.42 -19.98 -9.75
CA LEU A 376 -17.02 -20.37 -9.56
C LEU A 376 -16.33 -19.56 -8.44
N THR A 377 -16.73 -19.89 -7.21
CA THR A 377 -15.94 -20.02 -5.96
C THR A 377 -16.63 -19.38 -4.74
N PRO A 378 -16.93 -20.17 -3.69
CA PRO A 378 -17.32 -19.64 -2.41
C PRO A 378 -16.06 -19.26 -1.61
N SER A 379 -15.49 -18.09 -1.86
CA SER A 379 -14.43 -17.56 -0.99
C SER A 379 -15.06 -17.01 0.30
N ALA A 380 -15.33 -17.89 1.27
CA ALA A 380 -15.80 -17.48 2.58
C ALA A 380 -14.63 -16.96 3.42
N VAL A 381 -14.88 -15.90 4.19
CA VAL A 381 -13.99 -15.49 5.27
C VAL A 381 -14.56 -16.07 6.55
N THR A 382 -13.83 -16.96 7.20
CA THR A 382 -14.23 -17.50 8.50
C THR A 382 -13.48 -16.81 9.61
N LEU A 383 -14.21 -16.25 10.56
CA LEU A 383 -13.66 -15.63 11.75
C LEU A 383 -13.66 -16.65 12.90
N CYS A 384 -12.50 -16.86 13.51
CA CYS A 384 -12.29 -17.76 14.64
C CYS A 384 -11.72 -17.01 15.84
N ASP A 385 -12.35 -17.18 17.01
CA ASP A 385 -11.83 -16.75 18.31
C ASP A 385 -11.37 -15.27 18.35
N LEU A 386 -12.35 -14.36 18.23
CA LEU A 386 -12.16 -12.90 18.32
C LEU A 386 -12.59 -12.33 19.67
N SER A 387 -12.40 -13.10 20.74
CA SER A 387 -12.87 -12.78 22.10
C SER A 387 -12.30 -11.47 22.64
N ASN A 388 -11.08 -11.11 22.24
CA ASN A 388 -10.40 -9.86 22.62
C ASN A 388 -10.69 -8.67 21.69
N ALA A 389 -11.44 -8.87 20.60
CA ALA A 389 -11.72 -7.79 19.68
C ALA A 389 -12.68 -6.77 20.31
N GLU A 390 -12.26 -5.50 20.35
CA GLU A 390 -13.06 -4.37 20.85
C GLU A 390 -13.79 -3.64 19.72
N SER A 391 -13.22 -3.67 18.52
CA SER A 391 -13.78 -3.03 17.33
C SER A 391 -13.73 -3.95 16.11
N ILE A 392 -14.86 -4.16 15.46
CA ILE A 392 -14.97 -4.95 14.23
C ILE A 392 -15.71 -4.13 13.17
N GLU A 393 -15.10 -3.97 11.99
CA GLU A 393 -15.73 -3.38 10.82
C GLU A 393 -15.71 -4.37 9.65
N LEU A 394 -16.88 -4.81 9.20
CA LEU A 394 -17.06 -5.75 8.09
C LEU A 394 -17.99 -5.12 7.04
N SER A 395 -17.44 -4.26 6.19
CA SER A 395 -18.19 -3.49 5.18
C SER A 395 -18.20 -4.11 3.78
N ALA A 396 -17.44 -5.20 3.56
CA ALA A 396 -17.33 -5.88 2.28
C ALA A 396 -18.65 -6.52 1.79
N SER A 397 -18.88 -6.52 0.48
CA SER A 397 -19.98 -7.25 -0.17
C SER A 397 -19.63 -8.74 -0.29
N VAL A 398 -19.65 -9.51 0.80
CA VAL A 398 -19.37 -10.95 0.72
C VAL A 398 -20.56 -11.74 1.24
N ARG A 399 -21.04 -12.68 0.43
CA ARG A 399 -22.11 -13.64 0.76
C ARG A 399 -21.69 -14.72 1.77
N GLN A 400 -20.55 -14.59 2.47
CA GLN A 400 -19.90 -15.72 3.15
C GLN A 400 -18.94 -15.31 4.30
N VAL A 401 -19.38 -14.45 5.23
CA VAL A 401 -18.71 -14.42 6.55
C VAL A 401 -19.29 -15.56 7.37
N ALA A 402 -18.47 -16.57 7.67
CA ALA A 402 -18.85 -17.68 8.53
C ALA A 402 -18.16 -17.55 9.90
N PHE A 403 -18.79 -18.13 10.92
CA PHE A 403 -18.28 -18.13 12.28
C PHE A 403 -18.07 -19.58 12.70
N ASP A 404 -16.82 -19.95 12.94
CA ASP A 404 -16.49 -21.26 13.49
C ASP A 404 -16.58 -21.16 15.02
N GLY A 405 -17.63 -21.75 15.61
CA GLY A 405 -17.81 -21.80 17.06
C GLY A 405 -19.19 -21.44 17.60
N VAL A 406 -20.15 -20.98 16.78
CA VAL A 406 -21.54 -20.71 17.24
C VAL A 406 -22.18 -21.97 17.86
N SER A 407 -21.75 -23.16 17.45
CA SER A 407 -22.19 -24.45 17.97
C SER A 407 -21.59 -24.86 19.34
N THR A 408 -20.66 -24.07 19.91
CA THR A 408 -19.93 -24.46 21.15
C THR A 408 -20.37 -23.72 22.42
N GLY A 409 -21.39 -22.87 22.35
CA GLY A 409 -21.92 -22.15 23.52
C GLY A 409 -20.96 -21.12 24.14
N ARG A 410 -19.78 -20.88 23.56
CA ARG A 410 -18.85 -19.81 23.98
C ARG A 410 -19.16 -18.51 23.23
N SER A 411 -19.24 -17.41 23.97
CA SER A 411 -19.35 -16.07 23.37
C SER A 411 -18.08 -15.73 22.60
N MET A 412 -18.21 -15.48 21.29
CA MET A 412 -17.08 -15.21 20.39
C MET A 412 -16.60 -13.75 20.48
N PHE A 413 -17.45 -12.81 20.91
CA PHE A 413 -17.22 -11.36 20.85
C PHE A 413 -17.38 -10.71 22.23
N ILE A 414 -16.77 -11.30 23.25
CA ILE A 414 -16.99 -10.92 24.67
C ILE A 414 -16.67 -9.44 24.94
N ASN A 415 -15.57 -8.94 24.37
CA ASN A 415 -15.08 -7.58 24.61
C ASN A 415 -15.52 -6.56 23.54
N LEU A 416 -16.39 -6.95 22.60
CA LEU A 416 -16.74 -6.11 21.46
C LEU A 416 -17.59 -4.91 21.91
N ARG A 417 -17.09 -3.69 21.68
CA ARG A 417 -17.77 -2.42 22.01
C ARG A 417 -18.28 -1.69 20.78
N SER A 418 -17.60 -1.83 19.64
CA SER A 418 -17.96 -1.16 18.39
C SER A 418 -18.06 -2.15 17.24
N LEU A 419 -19.19 -2.17 16.56
CA LEU A 419 -19.46 -3.03 15.41
C LEU A 419 -19.93 -2.20 14.22
N SER A 420 -19.31 -2.38 13.06
CA SER A 420 -19.75 -1.80 11.80
C SER A 420 -19.97 -2.91 10.77
N LEU A 421 -21.15 -2.99 10.18
CA LEU A 421 -21.51 -4.01 9.20
C LEU A 421 -21.98 -3.40 7.89
N GLY A 422 -21.67 -4.04 6.77
CA GLY A 422 -22.24 -3.75 5.46
C GLY A 422 -23.64 -4.33 5.29
N GLU A 423 -24.26 -4.05 4.15
CA GLU A 423 -25.62 -4.49 3.79
C GLU A 423 -25.88 -5.99 3.96
N TRP A 424 -24.86 -6.84 3.76
CA TRP A 424 -24.93 -8.29 3.89
C TRP A 424 -25.44 -8.78 5.26
N CYS A 425 -25.32 -7.95 6.30
CA CYS A 425 -25.82 -8.29 7.64
C CYS A 425 -27.33 -8.50 7.70
N LEU A 426 -28.06 -8.03 6.69
CA LEU A 426 -29.51 -8.17 6.57
C LEU A 426 -29.94 -9.49 5.92
N SER A 427 -29.00 -10.25 5.34
CA SER A 427 -29.28 -11.52 4.68
C SER A 427 -29.81 -12.59 5.63
N ASN A 428 -30.46 -13.62 5.07
CA ASN A 428 -30.97 -14.79 5.80
C ASN A 428 -31.81 -14.39 7.03
N ASN A 429 -32.78 -13.48 6.86
CA ASN A 429 -33.63 -12.97 7.94
C ASN A 429 -32.85 -12.38 9.12
N LEU A 430 -31.84 -11.53 8.83
CA LEU A 430 -30.99 -10.89 9.85
C LEU A 430 -30.11 -11.86 10.66
N SER A 431 -29.93 -13.11 10.21
CA SER A 431 -29.10 -14.10 10.93
C SER A 431 -27.69 -13.60 11.29
N PRO A 432 -26.95 -12.92 10.39
CA PRO A 432 -25.59 -12.46 10.71
C PRO A 432 -25.54 -11.38 11.80
N ILE A 433 -26.39 -10.35 11.71
CA ILE A 433 -26.44 -9.30 12.72
C ILE A 433 -26.91 -9.86 14.08
N LEU A 434 -27.87 -10.79 14.07
CA LEU A 434 -28.34 -11.45 15.29
C LEU A 434 -27.25 -12.30 15.94
N CYS A 435 -26.40 -12.96 15.14
CA CYS A 435 -25.23 -13.68 15.65
C CYS A 435 -24.31 -12.74 16.44
N PHE A 436 -23.95 -11.57 15.89
CA PHE A 436 -23.15 -10.60 16.62
C PHE A 436 -23.84 -10.10 17.88
N LEU A 437 -25.11 -9.68 17.79
CA LEU A 437 -25.85 -9.11 18.92
C LEU A 437 -26.02 -10.11 20.07
N ARG A 438 -26.17 -11.41 19.78
CA ARG A 438 -26.29 -12.47 20.81
C ARG A 438 -24.96 -12.81 21.49
N HIS A 439 -23.85 -12.63 20.79
CA HIS A 439 -22.52 -13.01 21.26
C HIS A 439 -21.65 -11.82 21.71
N SER A 440 -22.21 -10.61 21.74
CA SER A 440 -21.52 -9.35 22.09
C SER A 440 -22.20 -8.64 23.26
N PRO A 441 -21.99 -9.09 24.51
CA PRO A 441 -22.68 -8.55 25.68
C PRO A 441 -22.31 -7.08 25.97
N LEU A 442 -21.10 -6.64 25.62
CA LEU A 442 -20.58 -5.29 25.91
C LEU A 442 -20.73 -4.30 24.74
N LEU A 443 -21.55 -4.61 23.73
CA LEU A 443 -21.65 -3.80 22.52
C LEU A 443 -22.34 -2.45 22.81
N GLU A 444 -21.59 -1.35 22.63
CA GLU A 444 -22.06 0.03 22.86
C GLU A 444 -22.51 0.73 21.57
N LYS A 445 -21.82 0.45 20.45
CA LYS A 445 -21.98 1.17 19.18
C LYS A 445 -22.18 0.21 18.03
N LEU A 446 -23.25 0.40 17.27
CA LEU A 446 -23.55 -0.35 16.05
C LEU A 446 -23.69 0.58 14.84
N ASN A 447 -22.93 0.33 13.78
CA ASN A 447 -23.00 1.06 12.52
C ASN A 447 -23.45 0.12 11.39
N LEU A 448 -24.50 0.48 10.67
CA LEU A 448 -25.02 -0.29 9.53
C LEU A 448 -24.80 0.51 8.25
N LYS A 449 -24.02 -0.03 7.30
CA LYS A 449 -23.67 0.60 6.01
C LYS A 449 -24.48 -0.04 4.87
N LEU A 450 -25.67 0.49 4.61
CA LEU A 450 -26.64 -0.01 3.64
C LEU A 450 -26.47 0.69 2.27
N LYS A 451 -25.58 0.17 1.43
CA LYS A 451 -25.43 0.65 0.03
C LYS A 451 -26.44 -0.08 -0.87
N LEU A 452 -26.99 0.55 -1.92
CA LEU A 452 -28.05 -0.03 -2.78
C LEU A 452 -27.57 -0.54 -4.16
N ASP A 453 -26.26 -0.75 -4.33
CA ASP A 453 -25.68 -0.99 -5.67
C ASP A 453 -25.72 -2.47 -6.13
N CYS A 454 -26.37 -3.38 -5.40
CA CYS A 454 -26.59 -4.74 -5.89
C CYS A 454 -27.95 -4.80 -6.57
N GLU A 455 -27.97 -5.09 -7.88
CA GLU A 455 -29.19 -5.17 -8.69
C GLU A 455 -30.33 -5.86 -7.95
N LYS A 456 -31.36 -5.09 -7.60
CA LYS A 456 -32.76 -5.47 -7.31
C LYS A 456 -33.03 -6.89 -6.79
N ASP A 457 -32.19 -7.43 -5.92
CA ASP A 457 -32.64 -8.45 -4.98
C ASP A 457 -33.39 -7.65 -3.90
N GLU A 458 -34.69 -7.42 -4.13
CA GLU A 458 -35.62 -6.95 -3.11
C GLU A 458 -35.62 -7.97 -1.97
N GLN A 459 -34.61 -7.91 -1.10
CA GLN A 459 -34.63 -8.58 0.19
C GLN A 459 -35.68 -7.86 1.03
N THR A 460 -36.93 -8.24 0.78
CA THR A 460 -38.06 -7.91 1.62
C THR A 460 -37.77 -8.49 2.99
N ILE A 461 -37.37 -7.65 3.94
CA ILE A 461 -37.29 -8.03 5.36
C ILE A 461 -38.72 -8.36 5.77
N GLN A 462 -39.11 -9.63 5.68
CA GLN A 462 -40.45 -10.07 6.02
C GLN A 462 -40.63 -9.87 7.53
N THR A 463 -41.56 -8.97 7.86
CA THR A 463 -42.12 -8.62 9.19
C THR A 463 -41.51 -9.32 10.42
N ALA A 464 -41.08 -8.48 11.37
CA ALA A 464 -40.44 -8.71 12.67
C ALA A 464 -41.06 -9.73 13.68
N ARG A 465 -41.83 -10.73 13.24
CA ARG A 465 -42.38 -11.77 14.13
C ARG A 465 -41.32 -12.82 14.45
N GLY A 466 -40.88 -12.87 15.70
CA GLY A 466 -40.02 -13.93 16.24
C GLY A 466 -38.53 -13.58 16.43
N ILE A 467 -38.12 -12.34 16.11
CA ILE A 467 -36.74 -11.89 16.34
C ILE A 467 -36.62 -11.34 17.75
N SER A 468 -35.92 -12.09 18.61
CA SER A 468 -35.59 -11.71 19.98
C SER A 468 -34.09 -11.83 20.24
N PHE A 469 -33.52 -10.78 20.82
CA PHE A 469 -32.16 -10.72 21.37
C PHE A 469 -32.11 -9.70 22.51
N ALA A 470 -31.12 -9.80 23.39
CA ALA A 470 -30.90 -8.84 24.47
C ALA A 470 -29.61 -8.06 24.18
N ALA A 471 -29.74 -6.78 23.81
CA ALA A 471 -28.61 -5.86 23.67
C ALA A 471 -28.69 -4.80 24.78
N GLU A 472 -28.25 -5.16 25.98
CA GLU A 472 -28.44 -4.35 27.19
C GLU A 472 -27.50 -3.13 27.27
N HIS A 473 -26.39 -3.15 26.55
CA HIS A 473 -25.39 -2.07 26.58
C HIS A 473 -25.34 -1.24 25.30
N LEU A 474 -26.24 -1.49 24.33
CA LEU A 474 -26.23 -0.80 23.05
C LEU A 474 -26.80 0.62 23.18
N GLU A 475 -25.91 1.61 23.26
CA GLU A 475 -26.23 3.03 23.47
C GLU A 475 -26.51 3.78 22.15
N LYS A 476 -25.75 3.45 21.10
CA LYS A 476 -25.77 4.20 19.84
C LYS A 476 -25.87 3.31 18.62
N VAL A 477 -26.83 3.61 17.74
CA VAL A 477 -26.93 3.02 16.41
C VAL A 477 -26.80 4.10 15.34
N THR A 478 -25.93 3.91 14.36
CA THR A 478 -25.86 4.75 13.15
C THR A 478 -26.21 3.92 11.92
N ILE A 479 -27.22 4.33 11.16
CA ILE A 479 -27.61 3.68 9.90
C ILE A 479 -27.23 4.62 8.76
N TYR A 480 -26.35 4.17 7.89
CA TYR A 480 -26.00 4.83 6.63
C TYR A 480 -26.81 4.20 5.51
N CYS A 481 -27.65 4.97 4.83
CA CYS A 481 -28.52 4.47 3.75
C CYS A 481 -28.70 5.52 2.65
N THR A 482 -29.32 5.16 1.54
CA THR A 482 -29.83 6.17 0.61
C THR A 482 -31.13 6.77 1.12
N GLU A 483 -31.52 7.92 0.57
CA GLU A 483 -32.81 8.54 0.89
C GLU A 483 -33.98 7.62 0.52
N GLY A 484 -34.94 7.45 1.44
CA GLY A 484 -36.15 6.65 1.22
C GLY A 484 -35.99 5.12 1.34
N ASP A 485 -34.89 4.61 1.91
CA ASP A 485 -34.69 3.16 2.08
C ASP A 485 -35.75 2.53 3.01
N ALA A 486 -36.62 1.70 2.43
CA ALA A 486 -37.75 1.05 3.10
C ALA A 486 -37.35 0.06 4.21
N ARG A 487 -36.07 -0.33 4.30
CA ARG A 487 -35.55 -1.24 5.33
C ARG A 487 -35.32 -0.53 6.66
N VAL A 488 -35.05 0.78 6.62
CA VAL A 488 -34.71 1.58 7.81
C VAL A 488 -35.82 1.55 8.86
N PRO A 489 -37.10 1.78 8.54
CA PRO A 489 -38.18 1.72 9.53
C PRO A 489 -38.29 0.35 10.22
N VAL A 490 -38.08 -0.74 9.46
CA VAL A 490 -38.13 -2.11 9.99
C VAL A 490 -36.99 -2.36 10.98
N LEU A 491 -35.76 -1.96 10.62
CA LEU A 491 -34.59 -2.12 11.48
C LEU A 491 -34.70 -1.29 12.76
N VAL A 492 -35.17 -0.04 12.64
CA VAL A 492 -35.40 0.84 13.79
C VAL A 492 -36.41 0.20 14.77
N ASN A 493 -37.49 -0.39 14.25
CA ASN A 493 -38.48 -1.05 15.10
C ASN A 493 -37.89 -2.28 15.82
N ILE A 494 -37.16 -3.14 15.11
CA ILE A 494 -36.52 -4.34 15.69
C ILE A 494 -35.52 -3.94 16.79
N LEU A 495 -34.69 -2.92 16.54
CA LEU A 495 -33.69 -2.46 17.50
C LEU A 495 -34.34 -1.85 18.75
N ARG A 496 -35.38 -1.02 18.60
CA ARG A 496 -36.09 -0.42 19.74
C ARG A 496 -36.78 -1.45 20.64
N ILE A 497 -37.26 -2.55 20.07
CA ILE A 497 -37.90 -3.62 20.86
C ILE A 497 -36.87 -4.42 21.69
N ASN A 498 -35.64 -4.56 21.19
CA ASN A 498 -34.65 -5.51 21.73
C ASN A 498 -33.45 -4.85 22.45
N ALA A 499 -33.20 -3.55 22.24
CA ALA A 499 -32.13 -2.79 22.89
C ALA A 499 -32.71 -1.78 23.89
N ARG A 500 -32.63 -2.11 25.19
CA ARG A 500 -33.26 -1.33 26.27
C ARG A 500 -32.54 -0.02 26.58
N SER A 501 -31.22 0.01 26.42
CA SER A 501 -30.35 1.16 26.72
C SER A 501 -30.07 2.03 25.49
N LEU A 502 -30.87 1.87 24.43
CA LEU A 502 -30.67 2.58 23.17
C LEU A 502 -31.11 4.03 23.28
N ASP A 503 -30.15 4.92 23.50
CA ASP A 503 -30.38 6.36 23.65
C ASP A 503 -30.58 7.06 22.30
N ARG A 504 -29.80 6.65 21.29
CA ARG A 504 -29.69 7.41 20.03
C ARG A 504 -29.62 6.52 18.79
N ILE A 505 -30.53 6.77 17.85
CA ILE A 505 -30.47 6.24 16.48
C ILE A 505 -30.25 7.41 15.52
N ASP A 506 -29.08 7.43 14.88
CA ASP A 506 -28.74 8.38 13.82
C ASP A 506 -28.96 7.72 12.46
N VAL A 507 -29.82 8.29 11.62
CA VAL A 507 -29.93 7.90 10.20
C VAL A 507 -29.19 8.94 9.38
N LYS A 508 -28.18 8.50 8.63
CA LYS A 508 -27.34 9.34 7.77
C LYS A 508 -27.53 8.92 6.33
N THR A 509 -27.83 9.88 5.46
CA THR A 509 -27.84 9.65 4.02
C THR A 509 -26.41 9.72 3.48
N TYR A 510 -26.10 8.89 2.48
CA TYR A 510 -24.79 8.89 1.79
C TYR A 510 -24.47 10.20 1.07
#